data_AF-A0A1Y2CBA1-F1
#
_entry.id   AF-A0A1Y2CBA1-F1
#
_cell.length_a   1.000
_cell.length_b   1.000
_cell.length_c   1.000
_cell.angle_alpha   90.00
_cell.angle_beta   90.00
_cell.angle_gamma   90.00
#
_symmetry.space_group_name_H-M   'P 1'
#
loop_
_entity.id
_entity.type
_entity.pdbx_description
1 polymer ?
#
loop_
_entity_poly.entity_id
_entity_poly.type
_entity_poly.pdbx_seq_one_letter_code
_entity_poly.pdbx_strand_id
1 'polypeptide(L)'
;PDFLEQKSMLEEAFADVKHMMKLNPKFHCELSWIENVWGDMKRFTRANCSYSFTALRETLPEAIQYVNSAEGLVRNKRYQRRCFRLIDAYHKGYSLALAEFAAKKYKSHRMI
;
A
#
# COMPACT_ATOMS: atom_id res chain seq x y z
N PRO A 1 34.05 9.90 -0.40
CA PRO A 1 32.83 10.47 0.20
C PRO A 1 32.48 9.70 1.47
N ASP A 2 32.57 10.36 2.62
CA ASP A 2 32.71 9.76 3.97
C ASP A 2 31.43 9.09 4.52
N PHE A 3 30.31 9.19 3.79
CA PHE A 3 28.98 8.79 4.27
C PHE A 3 28.27 7.77 3.38
N LEU A 4 28.93 7.23 2.36
CA LEU A 4 28.30 6.26 1.44
C LEU A 4 27.96 4.93 2.12
N GLU A 5 28.70 4.56 3.17
CA GLU A 5 28.53 3.29 3.89
C GLU A 5 27.80 3.46 5.23
N GLN A 6 27.49 4.70 5.65
CA GLN A 6 26.82 4.94 6.92
C GLN A 6 25.34 4.52 6.82
N LYS A 7 24.92 3.60 7.69
CA LYS A 7 23.52 3.23 7.86
C LYS A 7 22.76 4.36 8.53
N SER A 8 21.51 4.55 8.13
CA SER A 8 20.60 5.46 8.80
C SER A 8 20.20 4.93 10.19
N MET A 9 19.85 5.82 11.10
CA MET A 9 19.32 5.48 12.43
C MET A 9 18.13 4.50 12.35
N LEU A 10 17.30 4.61 11.32
CA LEU A 10 16.20 3.69 11.09
C LEU A 10 16.71 2.30 10.68
N GLU A 11 17.69 2.21 9.79
CA GLU A 11 18.27 0.92 9.40
C GLU A 11 18.91 0.18 10.57
N GLU A 12 19.58 0.92 11.47
CA GLU A 12 20.15 0.36 12.70
C GLU A 12 19.04 -0.14 13.64
N ALA A 13 18.04 0.69 13.93
CA ALA A 13 16.93 0.31 14.79
C ALA A 13 16.14 -0.91 14.28
N PHE A 14 15.94 -1.03 12.96
CA PHE A 14 15.28 -2.20 12.36
C PHE A 14 16.17 -3.45 12.36
N ALA A 15 17.49 -3.29 12.23
CA ALA A 15 18.44 -4.39 12.31
C ALA A 15 18.46 -5.04 13.70
N ASP A 16 18.38 -4.23 14.76
CA ASP A 16 18.37 -4.70 16.15
C ASP A 16 17.18 -5.63 16.45
N VAL A 17 16.03 -5.34 15.85
CA VAL A 17 14.80 -6.14 15.98
C VAL A 17 14.64 -7.21 14.90
N LYS A 18 15.66 -7.43 14.06
CA LYS A 18 15.65 -8.40 12.94
C LYS A 18 14.49 -8.20 11.95
N HIS A 19 14.02 -6.96 11.79
CA HIS A 19 13.00 -6.62 10.81
C HIS A 19 13.61 -6.09 9.51
N MET A 20 13.06 -6.51 8.37
CA MET A 20 13.49 -6.02 7.07
C MET A 20 12.84 -4.68 6.76
N MET A 21 13.63 -3.62 6.71
CA MET A 21 13.17 -2.32 6.24
C MET A 21 13.11 -2.30 4.71
N LYS A 22 11.92 -2.13 4.13
CA LYS A 22 11.75 -1.92 2.69
C LYS A 22 11.48 -0.46 2.41
N LEU A 23 12.41 0.21 1.76
CA LEU A 23 12.23 1.58 1.30
C LEU A 23 11.41 1.59 0.02
N ASN A 24 10.36 2.41 0.01
CA ASN A 24 9.62 2.69 -1.21
C ASN A 24 10.34 3.80 -2.01
N PRO A 25 10.36 3.71 -3.35
CA PRO A 25 10.87 4.80 -4.19
C PRO A 25 10.14 6.11 -3.93
N LYS A 26 10.87 7.23 -3.95
CA LYS A 26 10.28 8.57 -3.80
C LYS A 26 9.29 8.84 -4.94
N PHE A 27 8.16 9.47 -4.63
CA PHE A 27 7.09 9.84 -5.58
C PHE A 27 6.34 8.68 -6.25
N HIS A 28 6.45 7.47 -5.71
CA HIS A 28 5.76 6.28 -6.22
C HIS A 28 4.74 5.73 -5.20
N CYS A 29 3.74 6.55 -4.83
CA CYS A 29 2.73 6.16 -3.84
C CYS A 29 1.86 4.97 -4.32
N GLU A 30 1.77 4.73 -5.64
CA GLU A 30 1.11 3.58 -6.23
C GLU A 30 1.73 2.23 -5.85
N LEU A 31 2.98 2.22 -5.38
CA LEU A 31 3.67 1.03 -4.90
C LEU A 31 3.38 0.72 -3.43
N SER A 32 2.72 1.64 -2.72
CA SER A 32 2.35 1.50 -1.32
C SER A 32 0.88 1.07 -1.18
N TRP A 33 0.65 -0.22 -0.94
CA TRP A 33 -0.72 -0.75 -0.85
C TRP A 33 -1.51 -0.18 0.35
N ILE A 34 -0.83 0.28 1.40
CA ILE A 34 -1.46 0.85 2.60
C ILE A 34 -2.18 2.17 2.30
N GLU A 35 -1.78 2.90 1.24
CA GLU A 35 -2.50 4.10 0.78
C GLU A 35 -3.94 3.77 0.37
N ASN A 36 -4.17 2.61 -0.25
CA ASN A 36 -5.51 2.14 -0.60
C ASN A 36 -6.31 1.74 0.65
N VAL A 37 -5.66 1.15 1.65
CA VAL A 37 -6.29 0.82 2.94
C VAL A 37 -6.73 2.09 3.65
N TRP A 38 -5.87 3.11 3.72
CA TRP A 38 -6.23 4.42 4.24
C TRP A 38 -7.32 5.10 3.41
N GLY A 39 -7.33 4.88 2.09
CA GLY A 39 -8.43 5.28 1.21
C GLY A 39 -9.77 4.69 1.64
N ASP A 40 -9.82 3.39 1.90
CA ASP A 40 -11.02 2.69 2.38
C ASP A 40 -11.43 3.16 3.77
N MET A 41 -10.49 3.33 4.70
CA MET A 41 -10.76 3.90 6.03
C MET A 41 -11.34 5.31 5.93
N LYS A 42 -10.76 6.19 5.08
CA LYS A 42 -11.28 7.55 4.86
C LYS A 42 -12.67 7.54 4.24
N ARG A 43 -12.97 6.60 3.34
CA ARG A 43 -14.33 6.45 2.77
C ARG A 43 -15.32 6.03 3.85
N PHE A 44 -14.94 5.06 4.69
CA PHE A 44 -15.76 4.61 5.81
C PHE A 44 -16.04 5.74 6.79
N THR A 45 -15.00 6.45 7.25
CA THR A 45 -15.19 7.56 8.21
C THR A 45 -16.03 8.68 7.59
N ARG A 46 -15.82 9.06 6.33
CA ARG A 46 -16.67 10.08 5.65
C ARG A 46 -18.14 9.70 5.55
N ALA A 47 -18.45 8.41 5.44
CA ALA A 47 -19.83 7.94 5.36
C ALA A 47 -20.53 7.86 6.73
N ASN A 48 -19.76 7.73 7.82
CA ASN A 48 -20.29 7.44 9.16
C ASN A 48 -19.99 8.53 10.21
N CYS A 49 -19.24 9.58 9.85
CA CYS A 49 -18.83 10.65 10.76
C CYS A 49 -19.61 11.95 10.51
N SER A 50 -19.93 12.68 11.57
CA SER A 50 -20.59 13.99 11.55
C SER A 50 -19.67 15.16 11.19
N TYR A 51 -18.49 14.90 10.61
CA TYR A 51 -17.47 15.89 10.27
C TYR A 51 -16.93 16.72 11.46
N SER A 52 -17.00 16.18 12.68
CA SER A 52 -16.31 16.73 13.85
C SER A 52 -15.07 15.90 14.21
N PHE A 53 -14.08 16.52 14.85
CA PHE A 53 -12.87 15.83 15.28
C PHE A 53 -13.17 14.73 16.31
N THR A 54 -14.08 15.00 17.25
CA THR A 54 -14.51 14.02 18.27
C THR A 54 -15.16 12.82 17.61
N ALA A 55 -16.14 13.03 16.72
CA ALA A 55 -16.77 11.93 16.01
C ALA A 55 -15.76 11.15 15.15
N LEU A 56 -14.80 11.83 14.51
CA LEU A 56 -13.76 11.12 13.74
C LEU A 56 -12.93 10.19 14.63
N ARG A 57 -12.57 10.62 15.85
CA ARG A 57 -11.84 9.77 16.81
C ARG A 57 -12.66 8.56 17.24
N GLU A 58 -13.97 8.74 17.41
CA GLU A 58 -14.90 7.67 17.79
C GLU A 58 -15.15 6.68 16.64
N THR A 59 -15.21 7.16 15.38
CA THR A 59 -15.42 6.30 14.20
C THR A 59 -14.14 5.59 13.74
N LEU A 60 -12.95 6.04 14.15
CA LEU A 60 -11.68 5.49 13.66
C LEU A 60 -11.48 3.99 14.02
N PRO A 61 -11.78 3.51 15.26
CA PRO A 61 -11.74 2.08 15.58
C PRO A 61 -12.65 1.24 14.67
N GLU A 62 -13.84 1.73 14.36
CA GLU A 62 -14.77 1.04 13.45
C GLU A 62 -14.22 0.97 12.03
N ALA A 63 -13.59 2.05 11.54
CA ALA A 63 -12.92 2.05 10.25
C ALA A 63 -11.76 1.04 10.19
N ILE A 64 -11.01 0.90 11.29
CA ILE A 64 -9.95 -0.11 11.43
C ILE A 64 -10.54 -1.53 11.40
N GLN A 65 -11.61 -1.77 12.15
CA GLN A 65 -12.32 -3.06 12.14
C GLN A 65 -12.87 -3.38 10.74
N TYR A 66 -13.41 -2.39 10.04
CA TYR A 66 -13.92 -2.53 8.68
C TYR A 66 -12.85 -2.97 7.67
N VAL A 67 -11.65 -2.38 7.72
CA VAL A 67 -10.56 -2.80 6.82
C VAL A 67 -9.89 -4.12 7.23
N ASN A 68 -10.05 -4.53 8.49
CA ASN A 68 -9.57 -5.80 9.03
C ASN A 68 -10.63 -6.91 9.04
N SER A 69 -11.86 -6.65 8.57
CA SER A 69 -12.89 -7.67 8.40
C SER A 69 -12.45 -8.74 7.39
N ALA A 70 -13.14 -9.88 7.33
CA ALA A 70 -12.83 -10.92 6.35
C ALA A 70 -12.84 -10.37 4.91
N GLU A 71 -13.83 -9.54 4.57
CA GLU A 71 -13.96 -8.87 3.28
C GLU A 71 -12.88 -7.80 3.08
N GLY A 72 -12.56 -7.05 4.15
CA GLY A 72 -11.48 -6.06 4.17
C GLY A 72 -10.12 -6.69 3.86
N LEU A 73 -9.80 -7.82 4.50
CA LEU A 73 -8.57 -8.56 4.25
C LEU A 73 -8.50 -9.09 2.82
N VAL A 74 -9.62 -9.52 2.23
CA VAL A 74 -9.67 -9.89 0.80
C VAL A 74 -9.37 -8.70 -0.10
N ARG A 75 -9.91 -7.50 0.19
CA ARG A 75 -9.58 -6.26 -0.54
C ARG A 75 -8.10 -5.89 -0.37
N ASN A 76 -7.57 -5.92 0.85
CA ASN A 76 -6.18 -5.58 1.15
C ASN A 76 -5.20 -6.48 0.38
N LYS A 77 -5.48 -7.79 0.29
CA LYS A 77 -4.71 -8.73 -0.54
C LYS A 77 -4.74 -8.34 -2.03
N ARG A 78 -5.86 -7.83 -2.54
CA ARG A 78 -5.94 -7.35 -3.94
C ARG A 78 -5.09 -6.09 -4.14
N TYR A 79 -5.08 -5.16 -3.19
CA TYR A 79 -4.21 -3.98 -3.23
C TYR A 79 -2.73 -4.38 -3.24
N GLN A 80 -2.30 -5.27 -2.34
CA GLN A 80 -0.94 -5.80 -2.31
C GLN A 80 -0.52 -6.42 -3.65
N ARG A 81 -1.37 -7.29 -4.22
CA ARG A 81 -1.12 -7.91 -5.53
C ARG A 81 -1.06 -6.90 -6.68
N ARG A 82 -1.76 -5.77 -6.58
CA ARG A 82 -1.65 -4.69 -7.58
C ARG A 82 -0.28 -4.03 -7.48
N CYS A 83 0.15 -3.65 -6.27
CA CYS A 83 1.47 -3.03 -6.07
C CYS A 83 2.60 -3.95 -6.53
N PHE A 84 2.58 -5.25 -6.21
CA PHE A 84 3.62 -6.18 -6.68
C PHE A 84 3.67 -6.30 -8.21
N ARG A 85 2.53 -6.25 -8.90
CA ARG A 85 2.50 -6.24 -10.37
C ARG A 85 3.08 -4.94 -10.94
N LEU A 86 2.84 -3.81 -10.29
CA LEU A 86 3.45 -2.54 -10.69
C LEU A 86 4.96 -2.54 -10.46
N ILE A 87 5.43 -3.06 -9.32
CA ILE A 87 6.86 -3.23 -9.02
C ILE A 87 7.54 -4.10 -10.09
N ASP A 88 6.95 -5.24 -10.44
CA ASP A 88 7.46 -6.13 -11.49
C ASP A 88 7.51 -5.44 -12.87
N ALA A 89 6.46 -4.69 -13.22
CA ALA A 89 6.43 -3.94 -14.48
C ALA A 89 7.53 -2.86 -14.53
N TYR A 90 7.72 -2.12 -13.44
CA TYR A 90 8.77 -1.10 -13.34
C TYR A 90 10.17 -1.71 -13.40
N HIS A 91 10.40 -2.85 -12.74
CA HIS A 91 11.66 -3.58 -12.88
C HIS A 91 11.96 -4.00 -14.32
N LYS A 92 10.93 -4.23 -15.13
CA LYS A 92 11.05 -4.54 -16.57
C LYS A 92 11.14 -3.29 -17.46
N GLY A 93 11.14 -2.09 -16.87
CA GLY A 93 11.21 -0.81 -17.60
C GLY A 93 9.88 -0.38 -18.23
N TYR A 94 8.76 -0.98 -17.85
CA TYR A 94 7.44 -0.63 -18.37
C TYR A 94 6.83 0.56 -17.62
N SER A 95 6.07 1.39 -18.33
CA SER A 95 5.32 2.50 -17.72
C SER A 95 4.08 2.02 -16.97
N LEU A 96 3.56 2.86 -16.08
CA LEU A 96 2.30 2.60 -15.36
C LEU A 96 1.15 2.27 -16.32
N ALA A 97 1.00 3.06 -17.39
CA ALA A 97 -0.05 2.86 -18.38
C ALA A 97 0.04 1.47 -19.04
N LEU A 98 1.26 1.03 -19.36
CA LEU A 98 1.49 -0.29 -19.94
C LEU A 98 1.23 -1.41 -18.93
N ALA A 99 1.63 -1.22 -17.66
CA ALA A 99 1.38 -2.17 -16.59
C ALA A 99 -0.12 -2.35 -16.33
N GLU A 100 -0.88 -1.26 -16.30
CA GLU A 100 -2.34 -1.29 -16.14
C GLU A 100 -3.05 -1.91 -17.34
N PHE A 101 -2.61 -1.57 -18.55
CA PHE A 101 -3.09 -2.21 -19.78
C PHE A 101 -2.85 -3.71 -19.76
N ALA A 102 -1.63 -4.16 -19.43
CA ALA A 102 -1.28 -5.57 -19.36
C ALA A 102 -2.12 -6.29 -18.29
N ALA A 103 -2.27 -5.71 -17.10
CA ALA A 103 -3.11 -6.27 -16.03
C ALA A 103 -4.59 -6.39 -16.42
N LYS A 104 -5.09 -5.51 -17.30
CA LYS A 104 -6.46 -5.54 -17.83
C LYS A 104 -6.63 -6.52 -18.98
N LYS A 105 -5.65 -6.61 -19.88
CA LYS A 105 -5.65 -7.48 -21.07
C LYS A 105 -5.42 -8.95 -20.68
N TYR A 106 -4.42 -9.21 -19.85
CA TYR A 106 -3.99 -10.55 -19.45
C TYR A 106 -4.53 -10.92 -18.06
N LYS A 107 -5.86 -11.04 -17.95
CA LYS A 107 -6.52 -11.40 -16.67
C LYS A 107 -6.50 -12.89 -16.34
N SER A 108 -6.24 -13.75 -17.32
CA SER A 108 -6.24 -15.21 -17.15
C SER A 108 -4.97 -15.83 -17.73
N HIS A 109 -4.53 -16.92 -17.11
CA HIS A 109 -3.42 -17.75 -17.61
C HIS A 109 -3.67 -18.32 -19.01
N ARG A 110 -4.92 -18.35 -19.47
CA ARG A 110 -5.33 -18.88 -20.77
C ARG A 110 -5.46 -17.81 -21.86
N MET A 111 -5.29 -16.54 -21.50
CA MET A 111 -5.41 -15.39 -22.40
C MET A 111 -4.02 -14.84 -22.76
N ILE A 112 -3.01 -15.72 -22.88
CA ILE A 112 -1.68 -15.38 -23.38
C ILE A 112 -1.76 -15.21 -24.89
#